data_AF-A0A842B7L1-F1
#
_entry.id   AF-A0A842B7L1-F1
#
_cell.length_a   1.000
_cell.length_b   1.000
_cell.length_c   1.000
_cell.angle_alpha   90.00
_cell.angle_beta   90.00
_cell.angle_gamma   90.00
#
_symmetry.space_group_name_H-M   'P 1'
#
loop_
_entity.id
_entity.type
_entity.pdbx_description
1 polymer ?
#
loop_
_entity_poly.entity_id
_entity_poly.type
_entity_poly.pdbx_seq_one_letter_code
_entity_poly.pdbx_strand_id
1 'polypeptide(L)'
;MKKGKVIGISLIVFMMFVPSLTVFAASKSFSFDMKHQLSIGSYKSTKTSVTGKVSMSNWGGDNYFTIHVYRKDLLSTKLMGKMTFSKSSAGSPYYSTLKGLTKGTTYRYEIWKNQNGKRIVGTGNLDY
;
A
#
# COMPACT_ATOMS: atom_id res chain seq x y z
N MET A 1 45.59 -29.32 46.41
CA MET A 1 46.12 -29.05 45.06
C MET A 1 44.96 -28.69 44.14
N LYS A 2 44.98 -27.47 43.60
CA LYS A 2 43.89 -26.84 42.83
C LYS A 2 43.82 -27.43 41.42
N LYS A 3 42.65 -27.90 40.98
CA LYS A 3 42.37 -28.26 39.58
C LYS A 3 42.19 -26.97 38.78
N GLY A 4 43.22 -26.55 38.04
CA GLY A 4 43.15 -25.43 37.11
C GLY A 4 42.31 -25.83 35.89
N LYS A 5 41.17 -25.18 35.69
CA LYS A 5 40.39 -25.28 34.45
C LYS A 5 41.01 -24.33 33.44
N VAL A 6 41.54 -24.90 32.37
CA VAL A 6 41.89 -24.21 31.12
C VAL A 6 40.60 -23.69 30.50
N ILE A 7 40.45 -22.38 30.35
CA ILE A 7 39.41 -21.77 29.51
C ILE A 7 40.15 -21.00 28.43
N GLY A 8 40.39 -21.69 27.31
CA GLY A 8 40.92 -21.12 26.07
C GLY A 8 39.81 -20.49 25.24
N ILE A 9 39.88 -19.16 25.13
CA ILE A 9 39.67 -18.27 23.98
C ILE A 9 38.93 -18.81 22.71
N SER A 10 38.04 -17.95 22.20
CA SER A 10 37.58 -17.75 20.80
C SER A 10 36.35 -18.50 20.27
N LEU A 11 35.26 -17.75 20.07
CA LEU A 11 34.43 -17.69 18.84
C LEU A 11 33.45 -16.51 19.00
N ILE A 12 33.83 -15.28 18.64
CA ILE A 12 33.60 -14.67 17.32
C ILE A 12 32.16 -14.86 16.82
N VAL A 13 31.40 -13.77 16.90
CA VAL A 13 30.53 -13.24 15.85
C VAL A 13 29.67 -14.28 15.12
N PHE A 14 28.50 -14.61 15.65
CA PHE A 14 27.44 -15.18 14.83
C PHE A 14 26.06 -15.07 15.50
N MET A 15 25.49 -13.87 15.54
CA MET A 15 24.02 -13.70 15.53
C MET A 15 23.57 -12.28 15.12
N MET A 16 24.41 -11.55 14.37
CA MET A 16 23.92 -10.57 13.41
C MET A 16 23.43 -11.31 12.16
N PHE A 17 22.42 -12.15 12.31
CA PHE A 17 21.72 -12.77 11.19
C PHE A 17 20.31 -13.11 11.62
N VAL A 18 19.59 -12.09 12.13
CA VAL A 18 18.16 -12.08 11.85
C VAL A 18 18.13 -11.82 10.35
N PRO A 19 17.75 -12.78 9.47
CA PRO A 19 17.39 -12.40 8.13
C PRO A 19 16.37 -11.29 8.34
N SER A 20 16.66 -10.09 7.84
CA SER A 20 15.66 -9.06 7.70
C SER A 20 14.51 -9.77 7.03
N LEU A 21 13.48 -10.10 7.82
CA LEU A 21 12.30 -10.76 7.31
C LEU A 21 11.85 -9.79 6.26
N THR A 22 12.11 -10.16 5.01
CA THR A 22 11.56 -9.51 3.85
C THR A 22 10.08 -9.74 4.05
N VAL A 23 9.45 -8.80 4.76
CA VAL A 23 8.01 -8.65 4.80
C VAL A 23 7.70 -8.50 3.34
N PHE A 24 7.27 -9.61 2.72
CA PHE A 24 6.74 -9.61 1.39
C PHE A 24 5.61 -8.61 1.44
N ALA A 25 5.90 -7.44 0.90
CA ALA A 25 4.97 -6.39 0.62
C ALA A 25 3.78 -7.03 -0.09
N ALA A 26 2.64 -7.17 0.60
CA ALA A 26 1.44 -7.67 -0.04
C ALA A 26 1.06 -6.64 -1.11
N SER A 27 1.27 -7.02 -2.36
CA SER A 27 1.00 -6.17 -3.50
C SER A 27 -0.17 -6.71 -4.29
N LYS A 28 -1.03 -5.80 -4.76
CA LYS A 28 -2.17 -6.16 -5.59
C LYS A 28 -2.35 -5.21 -6.75
N SER A 29 -2.21 -5.78 -7.95
CA SER A 29 -2.50 -5.10 -9.20
C SER A 29 -4.01 -4.95 -9.42
N PHE A 30 -4.39 -3.85 -10.05
CA PHE A 30 -5.75 -3.56 -10.48
C PHE A 30 -5.74 -2.79 -11.80
N SER A 31 -6.85 -2.87 -12.52
CA SER A 31 -7.15 -2.05 -13.69
C SER A 31 -8.47 -1.32 -13.47
N PHE A 32 -8.62 -0.16 -14.09
CA PHE A 32 -9.85 0.61 -14.01
C PHE A 32 -10.20 1.24 -15.35
N ASP A 33 -11.49 1.23 -15.63
CA ASP A 33 -12.11 1.97 -16.72
C ASP A 33 -13.49 2.43 -16.23
N MET A 34 -13.57 3.67 -15.75
CA MET A 34 -14.69 4.13 -14.93
C MET A 34 -15.01 5.63 -15.12
N LYS A 35 -16.26 6.00 -14.80
CA LYS A 35 -16.76 7.38 -14.87
C LYS A 35 -16.90 8.09 -13.52
N HIS A 36 -16.92 7.37 -12.40
CA HIS A 36 -17.09 8.01 -11.08
C HIS A 36 -16.47 7.24 -9.94
N GLN A 37 -16.89 5.99 -9.73
CA GLN A 37 -16.45 5.14 -8.63
C GLN A 37 -16.18 3.72 -9.12
N LEU A 38 -15.16 3.06 -8.56
CA LEU A 38 -14.92 1.63 -8.75
C LEU A 38 -14.31 1.04 -7.48
N SER A 39 -14.87 -0.06 -6.96
CA SER A 39 -14.19 -0.83 -5.92
C SER A 39 -13.06 -1.65 -6.54
N ILE A 40 -11.86 -1.54 -5.98
CA ILE A 40 -10.68 -2.30 -6.42
C ILE A 40 -10.33 -3.42 -5.44
N GLY A 41 -11.22 -3.74 -4.50
CA GLY A 41 -11.13 -4.91 -3.62
C GLY A 41 -10.96 -4.59 -2.13
N SER A 42 -10.93 -5.65 -1.32
CA SER A 42 -10.67 -5.59 0.12
C SER A 42 -9.49 -6.46 0.48
N TYR A 43 -8.52 -5.90 1.20
CA TYR A 43 -7.23 -6.53 1.45
C TYR A 43 -6.81 -6.41 2.91
N LYS A 44 -6.25 -7.50 3.45
CA LYS A 44 -5.68 -7.54 4.80
C LYS A 44 -4.31 -6.87 4.78
N SER A 45 -4.15 -5.76 5.49
CA SER A 45 -2.92 -4.97 5.52
C SER A 45 -1.78 -5.76 6.16
N THR A 46 -0.61 -5.81 5.51
CA THR A 46 0.62 -6.37 6.09
C THR A 46 1.54 -5.28 6.66
N LYS A 47 1.25 -4.01 6.32
CA LYS A 47 1.98 -2.82 6.73
C LYS A 47 1.10 -1.88 7.54
N THR A 48 1.70 -0.80 8.06
CA THR A 48 0.98 0.31 8.71
C THR A 48 0.71 1.47 7.74
N SER A 49 0.94 1.23 6.46
CA SER A 49 0.74 2.18 5.37
C SER A 49 0.40 1.43 4.10
N VAL A 50 -0.31 2.08 3.20
CA VAL A 50 -0.51 1.62 1.83
C VAL A 50 0.06 2.64 0.85
N THR A 51 0.83 2.17 -0.12
CA THR A 51 1.29 3.00 -1.25
C THR A 51 0.60 2.54 -2.51
N GLY A 52 -0.12 3.45 -3.15
CA GLY A 52 -0.65 3.24 -4.50
C GLY A 52 0.34 3.76 -5.54
N LYS A 53 0.59 2.94 -6.56
CA LYS A 53 1.29 3.31 -7.80
C LYS A 53 0.27 3.20 -8.94
N VAL A 54 0.02 4.28 -9.66
CA VAL A 54 -0.96 4.30 -10.76
C VAL A 54 -0.33 4.76 -12.06
N SER A 55 -0.59 4.03 -13.13
CA SER A 55 -0.30 4.41 -14.51
C SER A 55 -1.58 4.77 -15.23
N MET A 56 -1.70 6.03 -15.63
CA MET A 56 -2.87 6.54 -16.36
C MET A 56 -2.66 6.41 -17.86
N SER A 57 -3.66 5.88 -18.57
CA SER A 57 -3.74 5.94 -20.03
C SER A 57 -4.73 7.00 -20.52
N ASN A 58 -5.75 7.33 -19.72
CA ASN A 58 -6.69 8.41 -20.01
C ASN A 58 -7.17 9.10 -18.73
N TRP A 59 -7.06 10.42 -18.68
CA TRP A 59 -7.51 11.26 -17.56
C TRP A 59 -8.96 11.74 -17.68
N GLY A 60 -9.64 11.49 -18.80
CA GLY A 60 -11.04 11.91 -18.97
C GLY A 60 -11.25 13.41 -18.78
N GLY A 61 -10.22 14.24 -18.98
CA GLY A 61 -10.28 15.69 -18.75
C GLY A 61 -10.21 16.14 -17.28
N ASP A 62 -10.10 15.23 -16.32
CA ASP A 62 -9.81 15.60 -14.92
C ASP A 62 -8.31 15.77 -14.70
N ASN A 63 -7.96 16.51 -13.65
CA ASN A 63 -6.57 16.69 -13.22
C ASN A 63 -6.22 15.87 -11.98
N TYR A 64 -7.20 15.20 -11.35
CA TYR A 64 -6.94 14.32 -10.22
C TYR A 64 -8.05 13.28 -10.02
N PHE A 65 -7.71 12.20 -9.32
CA PHE A 65 -8.66 11.28 -8.69
C PHE A 65 -8.09 10.81 -7.35
N THR A 66 -8.90 10.11 -6.56
CA THR A 66 -8.47 9.57 -5.27
C THR A 66 -8.76 8.08 -5.15
N ILE A 67 -7.94 7.36 -4.38
CA ILE A 67 -8.31 6.06 -3.83
C ILE A 67 -8.70 6.26 -2.37
N HIS A 68 -9.96 6.04 -2.05
CA HIS A 68 -10.47 6.02 -0.69
C HIS A 68 -10.16 4.67 -0.04
N VAL A 69 -9.73 4.71 1.23
CA VAL A 69 -9.43 3.51 2.03
C VAL A 69 -10.39 3.46 3.20
N TYR A 70 -11.20 2.41 3.26
CA TYR A 70 -12.22 2.22 4.29
C TYR A 70 -11.89 1.03 5.16
N ARG A 71 -12.13 1.16 6.46
CA ARG A 71 -12.20 0.04 7.39
C ARG A 71 -13.66 -0.35 7.58
N LYS A 72 -13.97 -1.65 7.50
CA LYS A 72 -15.27 -2.18 7.90
C LYS A 72 -15.16 -2.68 9.34
N ASP A 73 -15.91 -2.06 10.23
CA ASP A 73 -16.17 -2.58 11.57
C ASP A 73 -17.55 -3.27 11.57
N LEU A 74 -17.88 -3.99 12.65
CA LEU A 74 -19.12 -4.79 12.76
C LEU A 74 -20.40 -4.02 12.42
N LEU A 75 -20.44 -2.71 12.70
CA LEU A 75 -21.64 -1.87 12.57
C LEU A 75 -21.45 -0.65 11.64
N SER A 76 -20.24 -0.40 11.14
CA SER A 76 -19.97 0.83 10.39
C SER A 76 -18.83 0.70 9.39
N THR A 77 -18.87 1.52 8.34
CA THR A 77 -17.74 1.72 7.43
C THR A 77 -17.08 3.05 7.77
N LYS A 78 -15.81 3.03 8.16
CA LYS A 78 -15.04 4.23 8.51
C LYS A 78 -14.05 4.55 7.40
N LEU A 79 -14.08 5.80 6.90
CA LEU A 79 -13.03 6.29 6.01
C LEU A 79 -11.74 6.51 6.81
N MET A 80 -10.69 5.80 6.45
CA MET A 80 -9.38 5.92 7.09
C MET A 80 -8.54 7.03 6.47
N GLY A 81 -8.72 7.26 5.18
CA GLY A 81 -8.02 8.30 4.45
C GLY A 81 -8.14 8.15 2.94
N LYS A 82 -7.42 9.01 2.23
CA LYS A 82 -7.44 9.09 0.77
C LYS A 82 -6.01 9.16 0.24
N MET A 83 -5.76 8.43 -0.83
CA MET A 83 -4.56 8.59 -1.66
C MET A 83 -4.95 9.43 -2.87
N THR A 84 -4.40 10.65 -2.98
CA THR A 84 -4.67 11.56 -4.09
C THR A 84 -3.62 11.40 -5.18
N PHE A 85 -4.09 11.28 -6.43
CA PHE A 85 -3.25 11.20 -7.62
C PHE A 85 -3.60 12.36 -8.53
N SER A 86 -2.64 13.25 -8.75
CA SER A 86 -2.80 14.44 -9.58
C SER A 86 -1.95 14.34 -10.84
N LYS A 87 -2.52 14.76 -11.96
CA LYS A 87 -1.84 14.86 -13.25
C LYS A 87 -0.64 15.80 -13.11
N SER A 88 0.50 15.38 -13.65
CA SER A 88 1.76 16.13 -13.63
C SER A 88 2.37 16.18 -15.03
N SER A 89 3.26 17.14 -15.26
CA SER A 89 4.03 17.23 -16.51
C SER A 89 5.02 16.08 -16.68
N ALA A 90 5.47 15.47 -15.58
CA ALA A 90 6.34 14.30 -15.60
C ALA A 90 5.64 13.03 -16.12
N GLY A 91 4.31 13.00 -16.08
CA GLY A 91 3.52 11.85 -16.54
C GLY A 91 3.48 10.68 -15.54
N SER A 92 3.02 9.53 -16.04
CA SER A 92 2.90 8.29 -15.25
C SER A 92 4.27 7.62 -15.01
N PRO A 93 4.46 6.86 -13.91
CA PRO A 93 3.48 6.53 -12.87
C PRO A 93 3.38 7.57 -11.75
N TYR A 94 2.19 7.68 -11.18
CA TYR A 94 1.86 8.53 -10.04
C TYR A 94 1.87 7.72 -8.74
N TYR A 95 2.31 8.35 -7.65
CA TYR A 95 2.43 7.71 -6.34
C TYR A 95 1.70 8.50 -5.27
N SER A 96 1.11 7.77 -4.34
CA SER A 96 0.50 8.36 -3.14
C SER A 96 0.50 7.32 -2.02
N THR A 97 0.79 7.77 -0.80
CA THR A 97 0.90 6.88 0.37
C THR A 97 -0.05 7.34 1.46
N LEU A 98 -0.88 6.43 1.94
CA LEU A 98 -1.66 6.61 3.16
C LEU A 98 -0.98 5.88 4.31
N LYS A 99 -0.72 6.59 5.41
CA LYS A 99 -0.15 6.05 6.66
C LYS A 99 -1.25 5.84 7.71
N GLY A 100 -0.91 5.17 8.81
CA GLY A 100 -1.82 4.99 9.95
C GLY A 100 -2.78 3.81 9.80
N LEU A 101 -2.46 2.85 8.92
CA LEU A 101 -3.17 1.58 8.86
C LEU A 101 -2.72 0.64 9.98
N THR A 102 -3.55 -0.33 10.30
CA THR A 102 -3.31 -1.34 11.32
C THR A 102 -3.01 -2.67 10.63
N LYS A 103 -1.83 -3.24 10.92
CA LYS A 103 -1.45 -4.57 10.43
C LYS A 103 -2.51 -5.61 10.82
N GLY A 104 -2.82 -6.52 9.91
CA GLY A 104 -3.82 -7.56 10.11
C GLY A 104 -5.26 -7.10 9.96
N THR A 105 -5.53 -5.80 9.77
CA THR A 105 -6.88 -5.27 9.51
C THR A 105 -7.18 -5.30 8.02
N THR A 106 -8.42 -5.68 7.66
CA THR A 106 -8.88 -5.66 6.27
C THR A 106 -9.44 -4.29 5.91
N TYR A 107 -8.93 -3.71 4.83
CA TYR A 107 -9.37 -2.43 4.29
C TYR A 107 -9.97 -2.62 2.90
N ARG A 108 -11.05 -1.88 2.62
CA ARG A 108 -11.68 -1.79 1.30
C ARG A 108 -11.15 -0.57 0.57
N TYR A 109 -10.84 -0.74 -0.69
CA TYR A 109 -10.27 0.30 -1.55
C TYR A 109 -11.24 0.63 -2.68
N GLU A 110 -11.44 1.92 -2.90
CA GLU A 110 -12.31 2.42 -3.95
C GLU A 110 -11.65 3.60 -4.67
N ILE A 111 -11.65 3.57 -5.99
CA ILE A 111 -11.27 4.73 -6.81
C ILE A 111 -12.47 5.66 -6.90
N TRP A 112 -12.23 6.96 -6.74
CA TRP A 112 -13.20 8.03 -6.82
C TRP A 112 -12.65 9.17 -7.69
N LYS A 113 -13.43 9.60 -8.70
CA LYS A 113 -13.11 10.76 -9.54
C LYS A 113 -14.24 11.79 -9.54
N ASN A 114 -13.90 13.02 -9.92
CA ASN A 114 -14.88 14.09 -10.12
C ASN A 114 -15.88 13.69 -11.22
N GLN A 115 -17.16 13.98 -11.02
CA GLN A 115 -18.19 13.65 -12.01
C GLN A 115 -18.17 14.67 -13.13
N ASN A 116 -17.62 14.28 -14.28
CA ASN A 116 -17.64 15.04 -15.53
C ASN A 116 -18.14 14.20 -16.72
N GLY A 117 -18.65 12.99 -16.46
CA GLY A 117 -19.17 12.04 -17.46
C GLY A 117 -18.12 11.33 -18.33
N LYS A 118 -16.87 11.81 -18.36
CA LYS A 118 -15.76 11.24 -19.14
C LYS A 118 -15.08 10.11 -18.37
N ARG A 119 -14.51 9.13 -19.10
CA ARG A 119 -13.89 7.94 -18.51
C ARG A 119 -12.44 8.22 -18.14
N ILE A 120 -12.02 7.74 -16.97
CA ILE A 120 -10.60 7.55 -16.66
C ILE A 120 -10.23 6.09 -16.89
N VAL A 121 -9.04 5.87 -17.44
CA VAL A 121 -8.52 4.54 -17.73
C VAL A 121 -7.09 4.44 -17.24
N GLY A 122 -6.76 3.31 -16.63
CA GLY A 122 -5.41 3.05 -16.18
C GLY A 122 -5.27 1.72 -15.43
N THR A 123 -4.07 1.52 -14.93
CA THR A 123 -3.71 0.37 -14.10
C THR A 123 -2.99 0.86 -12.85
N GLY A 124 -2.95 0.04 -11.83
CA GLY A 124 -2.18 0.37 -10.64
C GLY A 124 -1.84 -0.84 -9.80
N ASN A 125 -1.07 -0.58 -8.76
CA ASN A 125 -0.70 -1.53 -7.74
C ASN A 125 -0.86 -0.88 -6.36
N LEU A 126 -1.43 -1.63 -5.41
CA LEU A 126 -1.43 -1.28 -4.00
C LEU A 126 -0.38 -2.11 -3.29
N ASP A 127 0.47 -1.47 -2.50
CA ASP A 127 1.40 -2.12 -1.58
C ASP A 127 0.98 -1.85 -0.13
N TYR A 128 0.45 -2.85 0.61
CA TYR A 128 -0.36 -2.68 1.83
C TYR A 128 -0.08 -3.65 3.00
#